data_AF-A0A495UNM3-F1
#
_entry.id   AF-A0A495UNM3-F1
#
_cell.length_a   1.000
_cell.length_b   1.000
_cell.length_c   1.000
_cell.angle_alpha   90.00
_cell.angle_beta   90.00
_cell.angle_gamma   90.00
#
_symmetry.space_group_name_H-M   'P 1'
#
loop_
_entity.id
_entity.type
_entity.pdbx_description
1 polymer ?
#
loop_
_entity_poly.entity_id
_entity_poly.type
_entity_poly.pdbx_seq_one_letter_code
_entity_poly.pdbx_strand_id
1 'polypeptide(L)'
;MALTIHQKLASIVEEIDRKGFAELVRLSVLKKWFDKPGRLIAFALWIAEKATTGETPASEPEAALLAQARALLEDIQARGDLNPRAMRELHGRLEAFQSDYRSLSWGQVRMVHSKALLLIEDALTICLRHPDDPRLGYKLAADYCGHYDARYGRNLNGPSRDRVQEIAELIARREADEIAFPHGTSILG
;
A
#
# COMPACT_ATOMS: atom_id res chain seq x y z
N MET A 1 19.82 21.68 6.54
CA MET A 1 18.61 21.51 5.70
C MET A 1 17.83 20.31 6.23
N ALA A 2 16.50 20.39 6.32
CA ALA A 2 15.69 19.23 6.70
C ALA A 2 15.59 18.27 5.50
N LEU A 3 15.84 16.98 5.72
CA LEU A 3 15.70 15.95 4.68
C LEU A 3 14.25 15.87 4.17
N THR A 4 14.08 15.69 2.87
CA THR A 4 12.78 15.37 2.25
C THR A 4 12.28 13.99 2.70
N ILE A 5 11.02 13.65 2.40
CA ILE A 5 10.50 12.34 2.81
C ILE A 5 11.18 11.20 2.04
N HIS A 6 11.39 11.34 0.72
CA HIS A 6 12.12 10.30 -0.03
C HIS A 6 13.55 10.10 0.49
N GLN A 7 14.26 11.17 0.88
CA GLN A 7 15.60 11.06 1.48
C GLN A 7 15.58 10.33 2.82
N LYS A 8 14.54 10.57 3.64
CA LYS A 8 14.35 9.82 4.89
C LYS A 8 14.12 8.34 4.63
N LEU A 9 13.35 7.98 3.60
CA LEU A 9 13.14 6.58 3.21
C LEU A 9 14.42 5.93 2.66
N ALA A 10 15.19 6.65 1.83
CA ALA A 10 16.49 6.17 1.35
C ALA A 10 17.44 5.85 2.52
N SER A 11 17.44 6.67 3.58
CA SER A 11 18.22 6.38 4.79
C SER A 11 17.74 5.14 5.59
N ILE A 12 16.52 4.64 5.34
CA ILE A 12 16.05 3.36 5.86
C ILE A 12 16.67 2.22 5.06
N VAL A 13 16.69 2.35 3.72
CA VAL A 13 17.35 1.39 2.83
C VAL A 13 18.83 1.25 3.19
N GLU A 14 19.56 2.36 3.31
CA GLU A 14 20.97 2.37 3.73
C GLU A 14 21.19 1.74 5.12
N GLU A 15 20.24 1.90 6.04
CA GLU A 15 20.32 1.27 7.35
C GLU A 15 20.15 -0.25 7.25
N ILE A 16 19.19 -0.72 6.45
CA ILE A 16 19.00 -2.15 6.18
C ILE A 16 20.24 -2.73 5.51
N ASP A 17 20.79 -2.07 4.50
CA ASP A 17 21.98 -2.53 3.77
C ASP A 17 23.20 -2.67 4.71
N ARG A 18 23.34 -1.76 5.69
CA ARG A 18 24.46 -1.75 6.65
C ARG A 18 24.27 -2.68 7.84
N LYS A 19 23.06 -2.75 8.41
CA LYS A 19 22.78 -3.45 9.70
C LYS A 19 21.98 -4.74 9.53
N GLY A 20 21.45 -5.00 8.33
CA GLY A 20 20.51 -6.08 8.05
C GLY A 20 19.07 -5.80 8.47
N PHE A 21 18.82 -4.72 9.22
CA PHE A 21 17.48 -4.35 9.67
C PHE A 21 17.32 -2.84 9.93
N ALA A 22 16.07 -2.37 9.95
CA ALA A 22 15.65 -1.07 10.44
C ALA A 22 14.31 -1.18 11.19
N GLU A 23 14.08 -0.29 12.15
CA GLU A 23 12.84 -0.28 12.93
C GLU A 23 11.63 0.09 12.04
N LEU A 24 10.54 -0.69 12.12
CA LEU A 24 9.32 -0.44 11.33
C LEU A 24 8.73 0.96 11.57
N VAL A 25 8.89 1.48 12.80
CA VAL A 25 8.42 2.82 13.16
C VAL A 25 9.08 3.93 12.32
N ARG A 26 10.23 3.66 11.68
CA ARG A 26 10.87 4.62 10.78
C ARG A 26 10.00 4.96 9.56
N LEU A 27 9.11 4.08 9.13
CA LEU A 27 8.12 4.38 8.07
C LEU A 27 7.09 5.43 8.50
N SER A 28 6.99 5.80 9.79
CA SER A 28 6.07 6.84 10.26
C SER A 28 6.32 8.22 9.64
N VAL A 29 7.50 8.44 9.05
CA VAL A 29 7.81 9.63 8.25
C VAL A 29 6.81 9.84 7.10
N LEU A 30 6.21 8.77 6.59
CA LEU A 30 5.19 8.79 5.54
C LEU A 30 3.93 9.55 5.96
N LYS A 31 3.59 9.56 7.25
CA LYS A 31 2.39 10.26 7.75
C LYS A 31 2.40 11.73 7.32
N LYS A 32 3.55 12.39 7.46
CA LYS A 32 3.75 13.78 7.03
C LYS A 32 3.64 13.95 5.51
N TRP A 33 4.00 12.94 4.73
CA TRP A 33 3.86 13.00 3.28
C TRP A 33 2.39 12.96 2.86
N PHE A 34 1.56 12.16 3.55
CA PHE A 34 0.12 12.06 3.32
C PHE A 34 -0.70 13.27 3.78
N ASP A 35 -0.11 14.22 4.52
CA ASP A 35 -0.80 15.46 4.91
C ASP A 35 -1.16 16.35 3.69
N LYS A 36 -0.55 16.12 2.51
CA LYS A 36 -0.99 16.83 1.30
C LYS A 36 -2.16 16.07 0.63
N PRO A 37 -3.23 16.79 0.22
CA PRO A 37 -4.39 16.19 -0.46
C PRO A 37 -4.03 15.30 -1.65
N GLY A 38 -4.78 14.21 -1.83
CA GLY A 38 -4.66 13.28 -2.95
C GLY A 38 -3.45 12.33 -2.91
N ARG A 39 -2.44 12.58 -2.07
CA ARG A 39 -1.26 11.70 -1.96
C ARG A 39 -1.58 10.34 -1.37
N LEU A 40 -2.47 10.29 -0.38
CA LEU A 40 -2.88 9.04 0.25
C LEU A 40 -3.66 8.14 -0.72
N ILE A 41 -4.62 8.70 -1.47
CA ILE A 41 -5.36 7.97 -2.51
C ILE A 41 -4.38 7.45 -3.58
N ALA A 42 -3.49 8.30 -4.07
CA ALA A 42 -2.52 7.88 -5.08
C ALA A 42 -1.59 6.77 -4.59
N PHE A 43 -1.15 6.84 -3.34
CA PHE A 43 -0.33 5.80 -2.73
C PHE A 43 -1.10 4.48 -2.58
N ALA A 44 -2.36 4.54 -2.13
CA ALA A 44 -3.22 3.37 -2.01
C ALA A 44 -3.42 2.68 -3.37
N LEU A 45 -3.73 3.43 -4.42
CA LEU A 45 -3.87 2.89 -5.78
C LEU A 45 -2.56 2.28 -6.31
N TRP A 46 -1.43 2.93 -6.06
CA TRP A 46 -0.12 2.39 -6.44
C TRP A 46 0.20 1.08 -5.72
N ILE A 47 -0.12 0.96 -4.42
CA ILE A 47 0.04 -0.30 -3.67
C ILE A 47 -0.88 -1.37 -4.25
N ALA A 48 -2.13 -1.04 -4.57
CA ALA A 48 -3.05 -1.98 -5.19
C ALA A 48 -2.50 -2.49 -6.53
N GLU A 49 -1.98 -1.61 -7.39
CA GLU A 49 -1.32 -1.97 -8.65
C GLU A 49 -0.15 -2.93 -8.40
N LYS A 50 0.75 -2.59 -7.49
CA LYS A 50 1.90 -3.44 -7.12
C LYS A 50 1.48 -4.81 -6.60
N ALA A 51 0.40 -4.88 -5.81
CA ALA A 51 -0.14 -6.13 -5.31
C ALA A 51 -0.67 -7.02 -6.45
N THR A 52 -1.18 -6.43 -7.54
CA THR A 52 -1.62 -7.20 -8.71
C THR A 52 -0.49 -7.77 -9.55
N THR A 53 0.73 -7.22 -9.48
CA THR A 53 1.90 -7.70 -10.24
C THR A 53 2.83 -8.58 -9.42
N GLY A 54 2.41 -8.94 -8.21
CA GLY A 54 3.22 -9.69 -7.26
C GLY A 54 3.35 -11.19 -7.59
N GLU A 55 3.35 -11.99 -6.54
CA GLU A 55 3.50 -13.45 -6.63
C GLU A 55 2.40 -14.12 -7.46
N THR A 56 2.71 -15.29 -8.01
CA THR A 56 1.74 -16.12 -8.72
C THR A 56 0.57 -16.46 -7.79
N PRO A 57 -0.69 -16.28 -8.22
CA PRO A 57 -1.85 -16.62 -7.40
C PRO A 57 -1.82 -18.10 -7.02
N ALA A 58 -2.18 -18.39 -5.78
CA ALA A 58 -2.20 -19.75 -5.24
C ALA A 58 -3.45 -20.53 -5.68
N SER A 59 -4.45 -19.86 -6.24
CA SER A 59 -5.71 -20.47 -6.68
C SER A 59 -6.39 -19.71 -7.82
N GLU A 60 -7.29 -20.38 -8.56
CA GLU A 60 -8.09 -19.74 -9.61
C GLU A 60 -9.01 -18.61 -9.09
N PRO A 61 -9.70 -18.75 -7.93
CA PRO A 61 -10.50 -17.65 -7.40
C PRO A 61 -9.66 -16.42 -7.04
N GLU A 62 -8.46 -16.62 -6.49
CA GLU A 62 -7.52 -15.52 -6.23
C GLU A 62 -7.09 -14.84 -7.54
N ALA A 63 -6.74 -15.64 -8.56
CA ALA A 63 -6.37 -15.12 -9.87
C ALA A 63 -7.50 -14.26 -10.50
N ALA A 64 -8.75 -14.71 -10.37
CA ALA A 64 -9.92 -13.99 -10.86
C ALA A 64 -10.15 -12.66 -10.12
N LEU A 65 -9.90 -12.60 -8.82
CA LEU A 65 -9.99 -11.36 -8.04
C LEU A 65 -8.87 -10.38 -8.38
N LEU A 66 -7.64 -10.88 -8.57
CA LEU A 66 -6.52 -10.05 -9.05
C LEU A 66 -6.79 -9.48 -10.45
N ALA A 67 -7.37 -10.27 -11.35
CA ALA A 67 -7.77 -9.78 -12.67
C ALA A 67 -8.84 -8.68 -12.60
N GLN A 68 -9.84 -8.82 -11.72
CA GLN A 68 -10.84 -7.77 -11.49
C GLN A 68 -10.21 -6.49 -10.91
N ALA A 69 -9.25 -6.63 -9.99
CA ALA A 69 -8.52 -5.49 -9.45
C ALA A 69 -7.72 -4.76 -10.54
N ARG A 70 -7.01 -5.48 -11.42
CA ARG A 70 -6.30 -4.87 -12.57
C ARG A 70 -7.26 -4.11 -13.48
N ALA A 71 -8.36 -4.74 -13.88
CA ALA A 71 -9.36 -4.09 -14.75
C ALA A 71 -9.96 -2.82 -14.12
N LEU A 72 -10.20 -2.84 -12.80
CA LEU A 72 -10.66 -1.65 -12.07
C LEU A 72 -9.62 -0.53 -12.07
N LEU A 73 -8.35 -0.85 -11.81
CA LEU A 73 -7.26 0.13 -11.79
C LEU A 73 -7.01 0.74 -13.17
N GLU A 74 -7.08 -0.07 -14.23
CA GLU A 74 -7.00 0.39 -15.62
C GLU A 74 -8.15 1.34 -15.97
N ASP A 75 -9.39 1.03 -15.55
CA ASP A 75 -10.55 1.92 -15.75
C ASP A 75 -10.39 3.25 -15.01
N ILE A 76 -9.92 3.22 -13.75
CA ILE A 76 -9.62 4.45 -12.96
C ILE A 76 -8.58 5.30 -13.67
N GLN A 77 -7.50 4.68 -14.18
CA GLN A 77 -6.45 5.40 -14.89
C GLN A 77 -6.96 5.99 -16.22
N ALA A 78 -7.76 5.24 -16.97
CA ALA A 78 -8.29 5.67 -18.26
C ALA A 78 -9.31 6.81 -18.13
N ARG A 79 -10.19 6.75 -17.12
CA ARG A 79 -11.19 7.80 -16.85
C ARG A 79 -10.60 9.00 -16.14
N GLY A 80 -9.59 8.75 -15.31
CA GLY A 80 -9.08 9.74 -14.40
C GLY A 80 -10.09 10.12 -13.33
N ASP A 81 -10.87 9.15 -12.82
CA ASP A 81 -11.76 9.34 -11.68
C ASP A 81 -11.94 7.99 -10.96
N LEU A 82 -12.24 8.05 -9.67
CA LEU A 82 -12.61 6.87 -8.90
C LEU A 82 -13.98 6.37 -9.35
N ASN A 83 -14.19 5.06 -9.25
CA ASN A 83 -15.51 4.45 -9.45
C ASN A 83 -15.99 3.84 -8.14
N PRO A 84 -16.62 4.62 -7.23
CA PRO A 84 -16.97 4.14 -5.88
C PRO A 84 -17.88 2.91 -5.89
N ARG A 85 -18.71 2.75 -6.92
CA ARG A 85 -19.57 1.57 -7.06
C ARG A 85 -18.75 0.32 -7.34
N ALA A 86 -17.92 0.35 -8.40
CA ALA A 86 -17.10 -0.80 -8.76
C ALA A 86 -16.09 -1.14 -7.65
N MET A 87 -15.52 -0.11 -7.00
CA MET A 87 -14.64 -0.28 -5.84
C MET A 87 -15.35 -0.95 -4.66
N ARG A 88 -16.60 -0.56 -4.34
CA ARG A 88 -17.39 -1.22 -3.29
C ARG A 88 -17.74 -2.66 -3.62
N GLU A 89 -18.09 -2.93 -4.88
CA GLU A 89 -18.39 -4.28 -5.36
C GLU A 89 -17.15 -5.19 -5.25
N LEU A 90 -15.98 -4.72 -5.69
CA LEU A 90 -14.74 -5.46 -5.54
C LEU A 90 -14.32 -5.60 -4.08
N HIS A 91 -14.41 -4.54 -3.28
CA HIS A 91 -14.10 -4.55 -1.85
C HIS A 91 -14.88 -5.63 -1.11
N GLY A 92 -16.20 -5.74 -1.33
CA GLY A 92 -17.01 -6.80 -0.73
C GLY A 92 -16.63 -8.22 -1.18
N ARG A 93 -16.18 -8.39 -2.43
CA ARG A 93 -15.68 -9.69 -2.93
C ARG A 93 -14.35 -10.08 -2.28
N LEU A 94 -13.44 -9.12 -2.11
CA LEU A 94 -12.18 -9.33 -1.38
C LEU A 94 -12.44 -9.67 0.09
N GLU A 95 -13.37 -8.95 0.72
CA GLU A 95 -13.78 -9.20 2.10
C GLU A 95 -14.31 -10.63 2.26
N ALA A 96 -15.23 -11.04 1.38
CA ALA A 96 -15.81 -12.38 1.34
C ALA A 96 -14.78 -13.47 1.05
N PHE A 97 -13.78 -13.22 0.22
CA PHE A 97 -12.72 -14.20 -0.07
C PHE A 97 -11.87 -14.52 1.17
N GLN A 98 -11.65 -13.53 2.05
CA GLN A 98 -10.92 -13.72 3.30
C GLN A 98 -11.85 -13.72 4.53
N SER A 99 -13.08 -14.21 4.39
CA SER A 99 -14.09 -14.17 5.46
C SER A 99 -13.86 -15.16 6.59
N ASP A 100 -12.78 -15.94 6.55
CA ASP A 100 -12.50 -16.95 7.55
C ASP A 100 -12.01 -16.31 8.85
N TYR A 101 -12.61 -16.69 9.96
CA TYR A 101 -12.22 -16.24 11.29
C TYR A 101 -11.81 -17.43 12.17
N ARG A 102 -10.75 -17.23 12.95
CA ARG A 102 -10.31 -18.17 13.98
C ARG A 102 -10.48 -17.54 15.35
N SER A 103 -11.14 -18.26 16.25
CA SER A 103 -11.19 -17.89 17.66
C SER A 103 -9.89 -18.28 18.35
N LEU A 104 -9.20 -17.30 18.93
CA LEU A 104 -8.08 -17.46 19.84
C LEU A 104 -8.51 -17.06 21.26
N SER A 105 -7.69 -17.38 22.26
CA SER A 105 -7.98 -17.08 23.68
C SER A 105 -8.20 -15.59 23.97
N TRP A 106 -7.73 -14.71 23.10
CA TRP A 106 -7.80 -13.26 23.23
C TRP A 106 -8.72 -12.58 22.18
N GLY A 107 -9.45 -13.35 21.37
CA GLY A 107 -10.45 -12.81 20.43
C GLY A 107 -10.54 -13.57 19.10
N GLN A 108 -11.46 -13.13 18.25
CA GLN A 108 -11.54 -13.60 16.86
C GLN A 108 -10.54 -12.86 15.98
N VAL A 109 -9.79 -13.61 15.17
CA VAL A 109 -8.81 -13.09 14.23
C VAL A 109 -9.20 -13.53 12.83
N ARG A 110 -9.20 -12.59 11.88
CA ARG A 110 -9.41 -12.87 10.46
C ARG A 110 -8.20 -13.59 9.89
N MET A 111 -8.42 -14.69 9.20
CA MET A 111 -7.40 -15.44 8.48
C MET A 111 -7.16 -14.78 7.12
N VAL A 112 -5.92 -14.36 6.89
CA VAL A 112 -5.50 -13.74 5.62
C VAL A 112 -4.98 -14.84 4.71
N HIS A 113 -5.72 -15.13 3.64
CA HIS A 113 -5.37 -16.17 2.66
C HIS A 113 -4.44 -15.64 1.57
N SER A 114 -4.56 -14.36 1.22
CA SER A 114 -3.71 -13.72 0.21
C SER A 114 -3.29 -12.34 0.68
N LYS A 115 -1.98 -12.15 0.85
CA LYS A 115 -1.43 -10.83 1.17
C LYS A 115 -1.71 -9.82 0.07
N ALA A 116 -1.66 -10.23 -1.20
CA ALA A 116 -1.95 -9.36 -2.33
C ALA A 116 -3.39 -8.83 -2.26
N LEU A 117 -4.35 -9.73 -2.03
CA LEU A 117 -5.77 -9.33 -1.90
C LEU A 117 -6.02 -8.45 -0.67
N LEU A 118 -5.35 -8.71 0.46
CA LEU A 118 -5.43 -7.84 1.64
C LEU A 118 -4.94 -6.42 1.34
N LEU A 119 -3.81 -6.27 0.65
CA LEU A 119 -3.27 -4.95 0.29
C LEU A 119 -4.25 -4.18 -0.60
N ILE A 120 -4.89 -4.86 -1.55
CA ILE A 120 -5.91 -4.27 -2.42
C ILE A 120 -7.14 -3.87 -1.59
N GLU A 121 -7.59 -4.72 -0.68
CA GLU A 121 -8.74 -4.45 0.20
C GLU A 121 -8.50 -3.22 1.09
N ASP A 122 -7.31 -3.11 1.70
CA ASP A 122 -6.93 -1.96 2.52
C ASP A 122 -6.81 -0.68 1.68
N ALA A 123 -6.25 -0.77 0.47
CA ALA A 123 -6.18 0.35 -0.47
C ALA A 123 -7.58 0.86 -0.86
N LEU A 124 -8.51 -0.05 -1.18
CA LEU A 124 -9.90 0.32 -1.47
C LEU A 124 -10.60 0.92 -0.26
N THR A 125 -10.31 0.41 0.94
CA THR A 125 -10.84 0.95 2.20
C THR A 125 -10.41 2.41 2.41
N ILE A 126 -9.13 2.72 2.18
CA ILE A 126 -8.61 4.09 2.25
C ILE A 126 -9.38 4.98 1.27
N CYS A 127 -9.43 4.61 0.00
CA CYS A 127 -10.05 5.43 -1.03
C CYS A 127 -11.57 5.64 -0.82
N LEU A 128 -12.28 4.63 -0.28
CA LEU A 128 -13.73 4.70 -0.09
C LEU A 128 -14.17 5.37 1.21
N ARG A 129 -13.39 5.22 2.28
CA ARG A 129 -13.85 5.54 3.65
C ARG A 129 -12.96 6.52 4.39
N HIS A 130 -11.67 6.54 4.09
CA HIS A 130 -10.67 7.25 4.90
C HIS A 130 -9.58 7.90 4.02
N PRO A 131 -9.95 8.74 3.04
CA PRO A 131 -9.00 9.33 2.08
C PRO A 131 -7.99 10.28 2.73
N ASP A 132 -8.28 10.74 3.95
CA ASP A 132 -7.50 11.74 4.69
C ASP A 132 -6.94 11.22 6.03
N ASP A 133 -6.81 9.89 6.22
CA ASP A 133 -6.17 9.33 7.43
C ASP A 133 -4.72 8.85 7.14
N PRO A 134 -3.69 9.69 7.38
CA PRO A 134 -2.28 9.33 7.21
C PRO A 134 -1.85 8.05 7.95
N ARG A 135 -2.56 7.67 9.02
CA ARG A 135 -2.23 6.47 9.80
C ARG A 135 -2.49 5.20 8.99
N LEU A 136 -3.52 5.22 8.15
CA LEU A 136 -3.82 4.10 7.25
C LEU A 136 -2.80 3.99 6.13
N GLY A 137 -2.31 5.10 5.58
CA GLY A 137 -1.20 5.07 4.61
C GLY A 137 0.09 4.48 5.22
N TYR A 138 0.41 4.85 6.47
CA TYR A 138 1.52 4.23 7.19
C TYR A 138 1.31 2.73 7.42
N LYS A 139 0.11 2.31 7.84
CA LYS A 139 -0.23 0.89 8.01
C LYS A 139 -0.07 0.13 6.70
N LEU A 140 -0.63 0.65 5.61
CA LEU A 140 -0.55 0.03 4.29
C LEU A 140 0.90 -0.14 3.81
N ALA A 141 1.75 0.88 4.03
CA ALA A 141 3.17 0.80 3.73
C ALA A 141 3.88 -0.27 4.60
N ALA A 142 3.55 -0.34 5.88
CA ALA A 142 4.09 -1.35 6.79
C ALA A 142 3.67 -2.76 6.39
N ASP A 143 2.40 -2.97 6.03
CA ASP A 143 1.88 -4.26 5.57
C ASP A 143 2.51 -4.67 4.24
N TYR A 144 2.69 -3.72 3.32
CA TYR A 144 3.39 -3.94 2.05
C TYR A 144 4.84 -4.38 2.29
N CYS A 145 5.62 -3.62 3.08
CA CYS A 145 7.00 -3.94 3.41
C CYS A 145 7.13 -5.23 4.21
N GLY A 146 6.17 -5.51 5.12
CA GLY A 146 6.22 -6.61 6.06
C GLY A 146 6.38 -7.98 5.39
N HIS A 147 7.22 -8.82 5.96
CA HIS A 147 7.29 -10.23 5.62
C HIS A 147 6.81 -11.01 6.85
N TYR A 148 5.65 -11.66 6.75
CA TYR A 148 5.10 -12.46 7.85
C TYR A 148 5.83 -13.80 7.95
N ASP A 149 7.11 -13.76 8.31
CA ASP A 149 7.83 -14.92 8.83
C ASP A 149 8.24 -14.60 10.26
N ALA A 150 7.72 -15.38 11.21
CA ALA A 150 7.88 -15.20 12.65
C ALA A 150 9.36 -15.13 13.07
N ARG A 151 10.28 -15.65 12.25
CA ARG A 151 11.73 -15.62 12.49
C ARG A 151 12.35 -14.22 12.35
N TYR A 152 11.71 -13.29 11.63
CA TYR A 152 12.31 -11.99 11.33
C TYR A 152 11.76 -10.82 12.15
N GLY A 153 10.89 -11.09 13.14
CA GLY A 153 10.27 -10.05 13.94
C GLY A 153 9.37 -9.10 13.11
N ARG A 154 8.99 -7.95 13.68
CA ARG A 154 8.16 -6.94 12.99
C ARG A 154 8.97 -5.83 12.31
N ASN A 155 10.29 -5.95 12.30
CA ASN A 155 11.19 -4.91 11.77
C ASN A 155 11.40 -5.06 10.25
N LEU A 156 11.83 -3.98 9.62
CA LEU A 156 12.22 -3.97 8.23
C LEU A 156 13.56 -4.70 8.10
N ASN A 157 13.66 -5.59 7.14
CA ASN A 157 14.81 -6.48 6.94
C ASN A 157 15.19 -6.55 5.46
N GLY A 158 16.15 -7.41 5.10
CA GLY A 158 16.56 -7.64 3.71
C GLY A 158 15.37 -7.81 2.74
N PRO A 159 14.41 -8.72 2.98
CA PRO A 159 13.19 -8.85 2.17
C PRO A 159 12.32 -7.58 2.06
N SER A 160 12.39 -6.68 3.05
CA SER A 160 11.66 -5.41 3.05
C SER A 160 12.37 -4.32 2.26
N ARG A 161 13.68 -4.45 2.03
CA ARG A 161 14.57 -3.42 1.49
C ARG A 161 14.08 -2.88 0.17
N ASP A 162 13.81 -3.76 -0.79
CA ASP A 162 13.40 -3.35 -2.14
C ASP A 162 12.01 -2.69 -2.12
N ARG A 163 11.11 -3.16 -1.24
CA ARG A 163 9.79 -2.52 -1.06
C ARG A 163 9.91 -1.11 -0.48
N VAL A 164 10.82 -0.88 0.47
CA VAL A 164 11.08 0.47 0.99
C VAL A 164 11.68 1.36 -0.11
N GLN A 165 12.57 0.81 -0.94
CA GLN A 165 13.15 1.51 -2.08
C GLN A 165 12.08 1.90 -3.11
N GLU A 166 11.16 1.00 -3.46
CA GLU A 166 10.04 1.28 -4.37
C GLU A 166 9.16 2.42 -3.86
N ILE A 167 8.86 2.46 -2.55
CA ILE A 167 8.12 3.57 -1.94
C ILE A 167 8.91 4.87 -2.04
N ALA A 168 10.23 4.83 -1.79
CA ALA A 168 11.08 6.02 -1.87
C ALA A 168 11.09 6.61 -3.28
N GLU A 169 11.15 5.75 -4.31
CA GLU A 169 11.13 6.14 -5.72
C GLU A 169 9.80 6.74 -6.15
N LEU A 170 8.67 6.14 -5.73
CA LEU A 170 7.34 6.71 -5.96
C LEU A 170 7.24 8.13 -5.38
N ILE A 171 7.66 8.30 -4.13
CA ILE A 171 7.58 9.59 -3.45
C ILE A 171 8.48 10.62 -4.12
N ALA A 172 9.70 10.25 -4.49
CA ALA A 172 10.61 11.14 -5.20
C ALA A 172 10.02 11.60 -6.54
N ARG A 173 9.45 10.67 -7.33
CA ARG A 173 8.80 10.99 -8.61
C ARG A 173 7.63 11.96 -8.41
N ARG A 174 6.74 11.68 -7.47
CA ARG A 174 5.56 12.53 -7.23
C ARG A 174 5.93 13.91 -6.69
N GLU A 175 6.93 13.99 -5.81
CA GLU A 175 7.45 15.28 -5.35
C GLU A 175 8.06 16.09 -6.50
N ALA A 176 8.75 15.44 -7.45
CA ALA A 176 9.26 16.10 -8.64
C ALA A 176 8.14 16.57 -9.59
N ASP A 177 7.12 15.75 -9.82
CA ASP A 177 5.97 16.09 -10.67
C ASP A 177 5.19 17.29 -10.11
N GLU A 178 4.98 17.36 -8.79
CA GLU A 178 4.33 18.51 -8.13
C GLU A 178 5.12 19.82 -8.30
N ILE A 179 6.45 19.75 -8.35
CA ILE A 179 7.32 20.91 -8.58
C ILE A 179 7.29 21.32 -10.05
N ALA A 180 7.30 20.35 -10.96
CA ALA A 180 7.27 20.60 -12.41
C ALA A 180 5.90 21.11 -12.90
N PHE A 181 4.82 20.65 -12.27
CA PHE A 181 3.43 20.94 -12.67
C PHE A 181 2.58 21.45 -11.48
N PRO A 182 2.86 22.67 -10.97
CA PRO A 182 2.17 23.21 -9.78
C PRO A 182 0.66 23.49 -9.98
N HIS A 183 0.18 23.45 -11.22
CA HIS A 183 -1.24 23.64 -11.60
C HIS A 183 -1.83 22.44 -12.33
N GLY A 184 -1.12 21.31 -12.39
CA GLY A 184 -1.69 20.06 -12.90
C GLY A 184 -2.75 19.58 -11.94
N THR A 185 -4.01 19.86 -12.24
CA THR A 185 -5.18 19.34 -11.52
C THR A 185 -4.96 17.85 -11.29
N SER A 186 -4.84 17.46 -10.01
CA SER A 186 -4.80 16.05 -9.62
C SER A 186 -6.01 15.39 -10.26
N ILE A 187 -5.76 14.43 -11.14
CA ILE A 187 -6.81 13.66 -11.80
C ILE A 187 -7.65 12.89 -10.76
N LEU A 188 -7.21 12.80 -9.51
CA LEU A 188 -7.96 12.17 -8.42
C LEU A 188 -7.94 13.06 -7.15
N GLY A 189 -8.27 14.34 -7.31
CA GLY A 189 -8.48 15.28 -6.21
C GLY A 189 -9.84 15.10 -5.55
#